data_AF-A0A7V9JZJ3-F1
#
_entry.id   AF-A0A7V9JZJ3-F1
#
_cell.length_a   1.000
_cell.length_b   1.000
_cell.length_c   1.000
_cell.angle_alpha   90.00
_cell.angle_beta   90.00
_cell.angle_gamma   90.00
#
_symmetry.space_group_name_H-M   'P 1'
#
loop_
_entity.id
_entity.type
_entity.pdbx_description
1 polymer ?
#
loop_
_entity_poly.entity_id
_entity_poly.type
_entity_poly.pdbx_seq_one_letter_code
_entity_poly.pdbx_strand_id
1 'polypeptide(L)'
;MHRETFLVGDAGTVVVDIDGRGARVASLDVSPGWAVSKQFPRRWARRRPTPAVSVFLRRGALHEWEVEVALPADGRWQAAVNEQWPDHRPESVTTPAGTARFRWDDGRVHLVEVVPAAGWVDRIDASDAEDAFVTFCRDTEVWEVAVMSDFHGRAQTVVQREHSWRLDLGASADTAR
;
A
#
# COMPACT_ATOMS: atom_id res chain seq x y z
N MET A 1 -17.14 2.71 -16.67
CA MET A 1 -16.08 3.51 -16.02
C MET A 1 -16.38 3.52 -14.53
N HIS A 2 -15.47 3.00 -13.71
CA HIS A 2 -15.49 3.05 -12.24
C HIS A 2 -14.58 4.19 -11.77
N ARG A 3 -14.93 4.87 -10.68
CA ARG A 3 -14.11 5.94 -10.09
C ARG A 3 -13.96 5.69 -8.60
N GLU A 4 -12.71 5.68 -8.14
CA GLU A 4 -12.34 5.41 -6.76
C GLU A 4 -11.60 6.62 -6.16
N THR A 5 -11.88 6.91 -4.88
CA THR A 5 -11.24 8.00 -4.15
C THR A 5 -10.47 7.44 -2.97
N PHE A 6 -9.17 7.66 -2.96
CA PHE A 6 -8.26 7.23 -1.90
C PHE A 6 -7.88 8.41 -1.01
N LEU A 7 -8.16 8.28 0.28
CA LEU A 7 -7.58 9.13 1.31
C LEU A 7 -6.18 8.62 1.64
N VAL A 8 -5.18 9.49 1.52
CA VAL A 8 -3.76 9.14 1.64
C VAL A 8 -3.20 9.79 2.89
N GLY A 9 -3.59 9.26 4.06
CA GLY A 9 -3.19 9.80 5.35
C GLY A 9 -3.36 11.32 5.45
N ASP A 10 -2.28 12.01 5.78
CA ASP A 10 -2.18 13.48 5.82
C ASP A 10 -1.67 14.09 4.49
N ALA A 11 -1.31 13.26 3.50
CA ALA A 11 -0.74 13.69 2.22
C ALA A 11 -1.79 14.24 1.24
N GLY A 12 -3.05 13.84 1.39
CA GLY A 12 -4.17 14.38 0.63
C GLY A 12 -5.08 13.29 0.04
N THR A 13 -5.61 13.55 -1.16
CA THR A 13 -6.58 12.67 -1.83
C THR A 13 -6.14 12.35 -3.25
N VAL A 14 -6.24 11.08 -3.64
CA VAL A 14 -5.98 10.58 -4.99
C VAL A 14 -7.26 10.01 -5.57
N VAL A 15 -7.67 10.48 -6.74
CA VAL A 15 -8.85 9.95 -7.45
C VAL A 15 -8.38 9.18 -8.67
N VAL A 16 -8.85 7.94 -8.82
CA VAL A 16 -8.48 7.03 -9.92
C VAL A 16 -9.71 6.65 -10.73
N ASP A 17 -9.63 6.81 -12.06
CA ASP A 17 -10.58 6.24 -13.01
C ASP A 17 -10.11 4.84 -13.42
N ILE A 18 -11.02 3.87 -13.42
CA ILE A 18 -10.77 2.48 -13.82
C ILE A 18 -11.77 2.09 -14.93
N ASP A 19 -11.28 1.59 -16.05
CA ASP A 19 -12.09 1.07 -17.15
C ASP A 19 -11.44 -0.17 -17.81
N GLY A 20 -12.08 -0.72 -18.85
CA GLY A 20 -11.57 -1.91 -19.56
C GLY A 20 -10.19 -1.73 -20.21
N ARG A 21 -9.65 -0.50 -20.26
CA ARG A 21 -8.32 -0.18 -20.78
C ARG A 21 -7.28 -0.01 -19.66
N GLY A 22 -7.70 0.14 -18.41
CA GLY A 22 -6.81 0.23 -17.25
C GLY A 22 -7.24 1.22 -16.17
N ALA A 23 -6.31 1.49 -15.26
CA ALA A 23 -6.44 2.53 -14.24
C ALA A 23 -5.62 3.78 -14.60
N ARG A 24 -6.14 4.97 -14.28
CA ARG A 24 -5.45 6.26 -14.46
C ARG A 24 -5.81 7.23 -13.34
N VAL A 25 -4.88 8.10 -12.98
CA VAL A 25 -5.17 9.20 -12.05
C VAL A 25 -6.10 10.22 -12.74
N ALA A 26 -7.26 10.48 -12.13
CA ALA A 26 -8.22 11.48 -12.59
C ALA A 26 -7.92 12.85 -11.97
N SER A 27 -7.60 12.89 -10.67
CA SER A 27 -7.22 14.12 -9.97
C SER A 27 -6.36 13.82 -8.74
N LEU A 28 -5.59 14.82 -8.32
CA LEU A 28 -4.76 14.81 -7.12
C LEU A 28 -5.04 16.10 -6.35
N ASP A 29 -5.38 15.97 -5.08
CA ASP A 29 -5.39 17.07 -4.13
C ASP A 29 -4.30 16.78 -3.09
N VAL A 30 -3.25 17.60 -3.07
CA VAL A 30 -2.02 17.35 -2.31
C VAL A 30 -1.92 18.37 -1.19
N SER A 31 -1.84 17.88 0.05
CA SER A 31 -1.72 18.71 1.24
C SER A 31 -0.43 19.55 1.23
N PRO A 32 -0.42 20.75 1.86
CA PRO A 32 0.80 21.54 2.01
C PRO A 32 1.96 20.74 2.61
N GLY A 33 3.16 20.91 2.03
CA GLY A 33 4.37 20.19 2.46
C GLY A 33 4.57 18.81 1.82
N TRP A 34 3.60 18.33 1.05
CA TRP A 34 3.70 17.12 0.24
C TRP A 34 3.92 17.45 -1.24
N ALA A 35 4.58 16.54 -1.95
CA ALA A 35 4.77 16.65 -3.39
C ALA A 35 4.64 15.28 -4.07
N VAL A 36 4.13 15.26 -5.30
CA VAL A 36 4.13 14.06 -6.14
C VAL A 36 5.58 13.75 -6.52
N SER A 37 6.16 12.69 -5.95
CA SER A 37 7.54 12.28 -6.24
C SER A 37 7.63 11.44 -7.51
N LYS A 38 6.66 10.55 -7.72
CA LYS A 38 6.58 9.63 -8.87
C LYS A 38 5.13 9.32 -9.20
N GLN A 39 4.87 9.03 -10.48
CA GLN A 39 3.59 8.50 -10.95
C GLN A 39 3.82 7.49 -12.07
N PHE A 40 3.16 6.35 -11.98
CA PHE A 40 3.15 5.26 -12.96
C PHE A 40 1.73 5.06 -13.50
N PRO A 41 1.53 4.55 -14.73
CA PRO A 41 2.53 3.98 -15.62
C PRO A 41 3.25 5.04 -16.46
N ARG A 42 4.57 5.22 -16.27
CA ARG A 42 5.39 5.70 -17.41
C ARG A 42 5.45 4.54 -18.40
N ARG A 43 5.31 4.83 -19.71
CA ARG A 43 5.52 3.83 -20.77
C ARG A 43 6.80 3.03 -20.42
N TRP A 44 6.64 1.72 -20.24
CA TRP A 44 7.64 0.73 -19.80
C TRP A 44 7.74 0.47 -18.28
N ALA A 45 7.02 -0.57 -17.84
CA ALA A 45 7.50 -1.50 -16.81
C ALA A 45 7.30 -2.93 -17.34
N ARG A 46 8.32 -3.46 -18.03
CA ARG A 46 8.40 -4.86 -18.43
C ARG A 46 8.75 -5.69 -17.19
N ARG A 47 7.76 -6.27 -16.51
CA ARG A 47 7.85 -7.51 -15.67
C ARG A 47 6.60 -7.80 -14.82
N ARG A 48 5.58 -6.94 -14.81
CA ARG A 48 4.24 -7.28 -14.30
C ARG A 48 3.21 -7.09 -15.42
N PRO A 49 2.21 -7.98 -15.59
CA PRO A 49 1.16 -7.77 -16.58
C PRO A 49 0.40 -6.47 -16.25
N THR A 50 0.16 -5.69 -17.30
CA THR A 50 -0.39 -4.33 -17.39
C THR A 50 -1.92 -4.32 -17.14
N PRO A 51 -2.60 -3.21 -16.73
CA PRO A 51 -2.15 -1.88 -16.32
C PRO A 51 -2.44 -1.57 -14.84
N ALA A 52 -1.44 -1.04 -14.13
CA ALA A 52 -1.56 -0.51 -12.77
C ALA A 52 -1.14 0.97 -12.76
N VAL A 53 -1.79 1.77 -11.91
CA VAL A 53 -1.38 3.15 -11.62
C VAL A 53 -0.79 3.17 -10.22
N SER A 54 0.35 3.84 -10.06
CA SER A 54 0.93 4.11 -8.74
C SER A 54 1.21 5.60 -8.62
N VAL A 55 0.85 6.21 -7.50
CA VAL A 55 1.14 7.62 -7.18
C VAL A 55 1.91 7.68 -5.88
N PHE A 56 3.09 8.31 -5.92
CA PHE A 56 3.93 8.49 -4.74
C PHE A 56 3.85 9.95 -4.28
N LEU A 57 3.42 10.17 -3.04
CA LEU A 57 3.41 11.48 -2.38
C LEU A 57 4.50 11.50 -1.33
N ARG A 58 5.42 12.47 -1.39
CA ARG A 58 6.57 12.52 -0.49
C ARG A 58 6.60 13.82 0.32
N ARG A 59 6.97 13.70 1.59
CA ARG A 59 7.27 14.81 2.50
C ARG A 59 8.72 14.71 2.98
N GLY A 60 9.57 15.58 2.44
CA GLY A 60 11.00 15.55 2.75
C GLY A 60 11.69 14.28 2.21
N ALA A 61 12.73 13.81 2.92
CA ALA A 61 13.49 12.62 2.52
C ALA A 61 13.02 11.32 3.18
N LEU A 62 12.21 11.41 4.24
CA LEU A 62 11.99 10.33 5.21
C LEU A 62 10.55 9.81 5.26
N HIS A 63 9.64 10.37 4.45
CA HIS A 63 8.24 9.97 4.49
C HIS A 63 7.62 9.99 3.10
N GLU A 64 7.09 8.85 2.68
CA GLU A 64 6.44 8.67 1.39
C GLU A 64 5.16 7.85 1.55
N TRP A 65 4.09 8.28 0.90
CA TRP A 65 2.90 7.49 0.67
C TRP A 65 2.88 6.99 -0.77
N GLU A 66 2.33 5.80 -0.98
CA GLU A 66 1.99 5.27 -2.29
C GLU A 66 0.51 4.92 -2.36
N VAL A 67 -0.14 5.25 -3.46
CA VAL A 67 -1.42 4.65 -3.87
C VAL A 67 -1.15 3.78 -5.08
N GLU A 68 -1.31 2.47 -4.96
CA GLU A 68 -1.25 1.52 -6.06
C GLU A 68 -2.66 1.02 -6.38
N VAL A 69 -3.03 0.96 -7.66
CA VAL A 69 -4.24 0.29 -8.15
C VAL A 69 -3.84 -0.60 -9.30
N ALA A 70 -4.11 -1.90 -9.20
CA ALA A 70 -3.66 -2.91 -10.14
C ALA A 70 -4.74 -3.98 -10.40
N LEU A 71 -4.60 -4.69 -11.53
CA LEU A 71 -5.39 -5.87 -11.86
C LEU A 71 -4.44 -7.09 -11.93
N PRO A 72 -4.29 -7.86 -10.84
CA PRO A 72 -3.52 -9.10 -10.84
C PRO A 72 -4.16 -10.18 -11.72
N ALA A 73 -3.43 -11.29 -11.88
CA ALA A 73 -3.83 -12.40 -12.75
C ALA A 73 -5.10 -13.14 -12.28
N ASP A 74 -5.51 -12.96 -11.03
CA ASP A 74 -6.75 -13.53 -10.49
C ASP A 74 -8.01 -12.80 -10.97
N GLY A 75 -7.84 -11.69 -11.71
CA GLY A 75 -8.92 -10.91 -12.30
C GLY A 75 -9.69 -10.04 -11.31
N ARG A 76 -9.17 -9.81 -10.10
CA ARG A 76 -9.75 -8.88 -9.12
C ARG A 76 -8.97 -7.59 -9.10
N TRP A 77 -9.64 -6.44 -9.18
CA TRP A 77 -8.93 -5.18 -8.97
C TRP A 77 -8.49 -5.10 -7.51
N GLN A 78 -7.26 -4.67 -7.30
CA GLN A 78 -6.69 -4.43 -5.99
C GLN A 78 -6.24 -2.98 -5.91
N ALA A 79 -6.37 -2.39 -4.73
CA ALA A 79 -5.68 -1.16 -4.41
C ALA A 79 -5.01 -1.26 -3.05
N ALA A 80 -3.84 -0.64 -2.98
CA ALA A 80 -3.06 -0.51 -1.77
C ALA A 80 -2.76 0.97 -1.52
N VAL A 81 -2.86 1.38 -0.26
CA VAL A 81 -2.36 2.66 0.22
C VAL A 81 -1.23 2.36 1.21
N ASN A 82 0.00 2.72 0.85
CA ASN A 82 1.20 2.34 1.59
C ASN A 82 1.84 3.59 2.21
N GLU A 83 1.96 3.64 3.53
CA GLU A 83 2.80 4.60 4.24
C GLU A 83 4.19 4.01 4.40
N GLN A 84 5.23 4.78 4.06
CA GLN A 84 6.62 4.33 4.07
C GLN A 84 7.51 5.34 4.78
N TRP A 85 8.28 4.85 5.75
CA TRP A 85 9.31 5.62 6.44
C TRP A 85 10.67 4.94 6.27
N PRO A 86 11.46 5.39 5.28
CA PRO A 86 12.85 4.99 5.14
C PRO A 86 13.65 5.40 6.39
N ASP A 87 14.54 4.51 6.81
CA ASP A 87 15.46 4.71 7.94
C ASP A 87 14.76 4.93 9.30
N HIS A 88 13.49 4.54 9.44
CA HIS A 88 12.73 4.67 10.69
C HIS A 88 12.58 3.34 11.43
N ARG A 89 12.87 3.36 12.74
CA ARG A 89 12.77 2.23 13.68
C ARG A 89 11.64 2.46 14.68
N PRO A 90 10.39 2.08 14.37
CA PRO A 90 9.27 2.28 15.29
C PRO A 90 9.37 1.31 16.46
N GLU A 91 9.00 1.78 17.66
CA GLU A 91 8.69 0.92 18.81
C GLU A 91 7.25 0.37 18.74
N SER A 92 6.38 1.08 18.03
CA SER A 92 5.00 0.68 17.78
C SER A 92 4.47 1.28 16.50
N VAL A 93 3.59 0.53 15.83
CA VAL A 93 2.80 1.01 14.70
C VAL A 93 1.34 0.76 15.02
N THR A 94 0.54 1.82 14.90
CA THR A 94 -0.91 1.76 15.14
C THR A 94 -1.65 2.02 13.83
N THR A 95 -2.55 1.11 13.49
CA THR A 95 -3.47 1.22 12.36
C THR A 95 -4.91 1.18 12.87
N PRO A 96 -5.92 1.49 12.03
CA PRO A 96 -7.32 1.23 12.36
C PRO A 96 -7.63 -0.25 12.66
N ALA A 97 -6.81 -1.18 12.18
CA ALA A 97 -7.01 -2.62 12.36
C ALA A 97 -6.36 -3.19 13.63
N GLY A 98 -5.44 -2.46 14.26
CA GLY A 98 -4.74 -2.92 15.45
C GLY A 98 -3.42 -2.22 15.68
N THR A 99 -2.72 -2.66 16.73
CA THR A 99 -1.39 -2.16 17.09
C THR A 99 -0.37 -3.30 17.05
N ALA A 100 0.78 -3.06 16.43
CA ALA A 100 1.94 -3.93 16.50
C ALA A 100 3.05 -3.23 17.28
N ARG A 101 3.66 -3.92 18.24
CA ARG A 101 4.79 -3.42 19.04
C ARG A 101 6.06 -4.16 18.69
N PHE A 102 7.14 -3.41 18.56
CA PHE A 102 8.42 -3.88 18.10
C PHE A 102 9.53 -3.52 19.09
N ARG A 103 10.57 -4.34 19.11
CA ARG A 103 11.80 -4.09 19.86
C ARG A 103 12.99 -4.33 18.95
N TRP A 104 14.02 -3.52 19.12
CA TRP A 104 15.21 -3.55 18.27
C TRP A 104 16.42 -4.05 19.06
N ASP A 105 17.04 -5.14 18.60
CA ASP A 105 18.26 -5.71 19.19
C ASP A 105 19.27 -6.03 18.09
N ASP A 106 20.53 -5.64 18.27
CA ASP A 106 21.64 -6.03 17.37
C ASP A 106 21.33 -5.82 15.86
N GLY A 107 20.59 -4.76 15.54
CA GLY A 107 20.19 -4.43 14.17
C GLY A 107 18.96 -5.16 13.64
N ARG A 108 18.34 -6.02 14.46
CA ARG A 108 17.16 -6.83 14.13
C ARG A 108 15.91 -6.28 14.78
N VAL A 109 14.78 -6.49 14.10
CA VAL A 109 13.45 -6.19 14.64
C VAL A 109 12.83 -7.45 15.26
N HIS A 110 12.23 -7.29 16.42
CA HIS A 110 11.46 -8.31 17.11
C HIS A 110 10.03 -7.83 17.29
N LEU A 111 9.08 -8.57 16.76
CA LEU A 111 7.67 -8.38 17.08
C LEU A 111 7.42 -8.86 18.52
N VAL A 112 7.00 -7.94 19.39
CA VAL A 112 6.79 -8.21 20.83
C VAL A 112 5.32 -8.49 21.13
N GLU A 113 4.43 -7.76 20.48
CA GLU A 113 3.00 -7.84 20.76
C GLU A 113 2.18 -7.40 19.54
N VAL A 114 1.05 -8.07 19.34
CA VAL A 114 0.03 -7.70 18.36
C VAL A 114 -1.30 -7.62 19.09
N VAL A 115 -1.98 -6.48 18.95
CA VAL A 115 -3.29 -6.23 19.55
C VAL A 115 -4.25 -5.84 18.43
N PRO A 116 -5.05 -6.78 17.89
CA PRO A 116 -6.06 -6.47 16.89
C PRO A 116 -7.17 -5.61 17.49
N ALA A 117 -7.72 -4.69 16.69
CA ALA A 117 -8.93 -3.97 17.02
C ALA A 117 -10.14 -4.91 16.98
N ALA A 118 -11.25 -4.52 17.64
CA ALA A 118 -12.45 -5.33 17.67
C ALA A 118 -12.97 -5.66 16.26
N GLY A 119 -13.21 -6.95 15.99
CA GLY A 119 -13.69 -7.43 14.68
C GLY A 119 -12.59 -7.69 13.64
N TRP A 120 -11.32 -7.54 14.01
CA TRP A 120 -10.17 -7.93 13.19
C TRP A 120 -9.57 -9.23 13.70
N VAL A 121 -9.10 -10.07 12.78
CA VAL A 121 -8.26 -11.23 13.11
C VAL A 121 -6.81 -10.91 12.73
N ASP A 122 -5.87 -11.37 13.53
CA ASP A 122 -4.45 -11.30 13.23
C ASP A 122 -3.98 -12.60 12.58
N ARG A 123 -3.25 -12.46 11.48
CA ARG A 123 -2.38 -13.51 10.96
C ARG A 123 -0.96 -12.97 11.06
N ILE A 124 -0.20 -13.59 11.95
CA ILE A 124 1.21 -13.25 12.16
C ILE A 124 2.04 -14.14 11.24
N ASP A 125 2.78 -13.54 10.33
CA ASP A 125 3.85 -14.22 9.59
C ASP A 125 5.18 -13.56 9.99
N ALA A 126 5.67 -13.91 11.17
CA ALA A 126 6.98 -13.47 11.62
C ALA A 126 8.03 -14.30 10.87
N SER A 127 8.39 -13.88 9.66
CA SER A 127 9.43 -14.55 8.89
C SER A 127 10.81 -14.19 9.47
N ASP A 128 11.51 -15.20 9.95
CA ASP A 128 12.93 -15.28 10.30
C ASP A 128 13.74 -13.97 10.47
N ALA A 129 14.13 -13.71 11.72
CA ALA A 129 15.29 -12.98 12.24
C ALA A 129 15.59 -11.52 11.83
N GLU A 130 15.11 -11.00 10.70
CA GLU A 130 15.49 -9.67 10.19
C GLU A 130 14.31 -8.78 9.84
N ASP A 131 13.13 -9.36 9.58
CA ASP A 131 11.92 -8.64 9.24
C ASP A 131 10.74 -9.06 10.14
N ALA A 132 9.77 -8.17 10.31
CA ALA A 132 8.55 -8.45 11.05
C ALA A 132 7.33 -8.05 10.22
N PHE A 133 6.44 -9.01 9.95
CA PHE A 133 5.19 -8.79 9.23
C PHE A 133 4.00 -9.13 10.13
N VAL A 134 3.02 -8.22 10.16
CA VAL A 134 1.76 -8.39 10.87
C VAL A 134 0.63 -8.08 9.92
N THR A 135 -0.22 -9.06 9.66
CA THR A 135 -1.39 -8.87 8.81
C THR A 135 -2.65 -8.91 9.67
N PHE A 136 -3.45 -7.85 9.60
CA PHE A 136 -4.80 -7.80 10.15
C PHE A 136 -5.81 -7.97 9.01
N CYS A 137 -6.71 -8.93 9.14
CA CYS A 137 -7.74 -9.20 8.14
C CYS A 137 -9.14 -8.98 8.72
N ARG A 138 -10.04 -8.39 7.91
CA ARG A 138 -11.48 -8.35 8.17
C ARG A 138 -12.23 -8.29 6.85
N ASP A 139 -13.08 -9.28 6.60
CA ASP A 139 -13.87 -9.40 5.38
C ASP A 139 -12.98 -9.31 4.11
N THR A 140 -13.08 -8.19 3.38
CA THR A 140 -12.30 -7.89 2.16
C THR A 140 -11.20 -6.85 2.39
N GLU A 141 -11.04 -6.35 3.62
CA GLU A 141 -10.05 -5.35 4.00
C GLU A 141 -8.86 -6.02 4.70
N VAL A 142 -7.66 -5.63 4.29
CA VAL A 142 -6.41 -6.13 4.86
C VAL A 142 -5.54 -4.94 5.25
N TRP A 143 -4.96 -4.98 6.45
CA TRP A 143 -3.91 -4.07 6.87
C TRP A 143 -2.65 -4.89 7.13
N GLU A 144 -1.53 -4.48 6.56
CA GLU A 144 -0.24 -5.11 6.78
C GLU A 144 0.72 -4.08 7.36
N VAL A 145 1.41 -4.47 8.42
CA VAL A 145 2.55 -3.73 8.97
C VAL A 145 3.78 -4.57 8.71
N ALA A 146 4.67 -4.04 7.89
CA ALA A 146 5.98 -4.61 7.62
C ALA A 146 7.05 -3.69 8.19
N VAL A 147 7.90 -4.24 9.04
CA VAL A 147 9.13 -3.58 9.51
C VAL A 147 10.27 -4.43 9.02
N MET A 148 11.06 -3.88 8.10
CA MET A 148 12.17 -4.58 7.46
C MET A 148 13.49 -4.00 7.91
N SER A 149 14.52 -4.84 8.03
CA SER A 149 15.91 -4.37 8.12
C SER A 149 16.63 -4.69 6.81
N ASP A 150 17.18 -3.68 6.13
CA ASP A 150 18.00 -3.96 4.95
C ASP A 150 19.36 -4.57 5.37
N PHE A 151 20.07 -5.17 4.41
CA PHE A 151 21.40 -5.77 4.61
C PHE A 151 22.46 -4.78 5.15
N HIS A 152 22.16 -3.47 5.21
CA HIS A 152 23.01 -2.43 5.79
C HIS A 152 22.56 -1.99 7.19
N GLY A 153 21.56 -2.66 7.78
CA GLY A 153 20.99 -2.36 9.09
C GLY A 153 20.08 -1.13 9.11
N ARG A 154 19.66 -0.62 7.95
CA ARG A 154 18.66 0.45 7.87
C ARG A 154 17.28 -0.17 8.01
N ALA A 155 16.47 0.45 8.85
CA ALA A 155 15.10 0.02 9.02
C ALA A 155 14.20 0.68 7.99
N GLN A 156 13.31 -0.08 7.38
CA GLN A 156 12.21 0.44 6.58
C GLN A 156 10.91 0.03 7.26
N THR A 157 10.07 1.00 7.56
CA THR A 157 8.69 0.72 8.00
C THR A 157 7.75 0.96 6.83
N VAL A 158 6.90 -0.04 6.56
CA VAL A 158 5.83 0.03 5.57
C VAL A 158 4.52 -0.36 6.25
N VAL A 159 3.52 0.50 6.14
CA VAL A 159 2.14 0.22 6.54
C VAL A 159 1.28 0.22 5.31
N GLN A 160 0.76 -0.94 4.94
CA GLN A 160 -0.07 -1.14 3.77
C GLN A 160 -1.52 -1.33 4.20
N ARG A 161 -2.42 -0.61 3.54
CA ARG A 161 -3.86 -0.86 3.58
C ARG A 161 -4.29 -1.37 2.20
N GLU A 162 -4.76 -2.61 2.14
CA GLU A 162 -5.21 -3.24 0.92
C GLU A 162 -6.72 -3.46 0.89
N HIS A 163 -7.29 -3.24 -0.30
CA HIS A 163 -8.68 -3.54 -0.64
C HIS A 163 -8.71 -4.31 -1.96
N SER A 164 -9.51 -5.36 -2.03
CA SER A 164 -9.70 -6.17 -3.23
C SER A 164 -11.18 -6.23 -3.62
N TRP A 165 -11.48 -6.03 -4.90
CA TRP A 165 -12.84 -6.05 -5.42
C TRP A 165 -12.91 -6.55 -6.86
N ARG A 166 -14.08 -7.02 -7.29
CA ARG A 166 -14.32 -7.43 -8.68
C ARG A 166 -15.08 -6.32 -9.41
N LEU A 167 -14.54 -5.84 -10.53
CA LEU A 167 -15.24 -4.91 -11.42
C LEU A 167 -15.56 -5.61 -12.74
N ASP A 168 -16.84 -5.78 -13.04
CA ASP A 168 -17.30 -6.23 -14.36
C ASP A 168 -17.32 -5.01 -15.30
N LEU A 169 -16.16 -4.69 -15.89
CA LEU A 169 -15.99 -3.48 -16.71
C LEU A 169 -16.55 -3.59 -18.13
N GLY A 170 -17.14 -4.74 -18.48
CA GLY A 170 -17.60 -5.06 -19.83
C GLY A 170 -16.46 -5.16 -20.84
N ALA A 171 -16.60 -6.00 -21.88
CA ALA A 171 -15.73 -5.86 -23.03
C ALA A 171 -15.97 -4.47 -23.63
N SER A 172 -14.94 -3.62 -23.74
CA SER A 172 -15.10 -2.38 -24.49
C SER A 172 -15.58 -2.76 -25.89
N ALA A 173 -16.66 -2.14 -26.35
CA ALA A 173 -17.24 -2.34 -27.66
C ALA A 173 -16.33 -1.78 -28.79
N ASP A 174 -15.09 -2.25 -28.87
CA ASP A 174 -14.10 -1.97 -29.92
C ASP A 174 -13.79 -3.25 -30.73
N THR A 175 -14.80 -4.11 -30.90
CA THR A 175 -14.82 -5.14 -31.95
C THR A 175 -16.11 -5.03 -32.74
N ALA A 176 -16.28 -3.92 -33.46
CA ALA A 176 -17.18 -3.85 -34.61
C ALA A 176 -16.77 -2.72 -35.58
N ARG A 177 -15.92 -3.11 -36.54
CA ARG A 177 -15.68 -2.50 -37.87
C ARG A 177 -14.74 -1.32 -37.99
#